data_AF-A0A662E804-F1
#
_entry.id   AF-A0A662E804-F1
#
_cell.length_a   1.000
_cell.length_b   1.000
_cell.length_c   1.000
_cell.angle_alpha   90.00
_cell.angle_beta   90.00
_cell.angle_gamma   90.00
#
_symmetry.space_group_name_H-M   'P 1'
#
loop_
_entity.id
_entity.type
_entity.pdbx_description
1 polymer ?
#
loop_
_entity_poly.entity_id
_entity_poly.type
_entity_poly.pdbx_seq_one_letter_code
_entity_poly.pdbx_strand_id
1 'polypeptide(L)'
;FFADVAQWVETVTATRQKTTRKKGSAPREKKKKQGLSYLEKREYEGIEEQISAAERELETSAASLEDPAVVSDAHKAHEAFEAHNEAQLKLDQLFERWVELEEKKG
;
A
#
# COMPACT_ATOMS: atom_id res chain seq x y z
N PHE A 1 -16.56 -8.58 -17.44
CA PHE A 1 -15.25 -8.42 -18.08
C PHE A 1 -14.40 -7.64 -17.09
N PHE A 2 -13.63 -8.33 -16.25
CA PHE A 2 -12.69 -7.73 -15.29
C PHE A 2 -11.30 -8.30 -15.61
N ALA A 3 -10.73 -7.80 -16.71
CA ALA A 3 -9.31 -7.83 -17.00
C ALA A 3 -8.93 -6.35 -16.92
N ASP A 4 -8.05 -5.90 -16.04
CA ASP A 4 -6.64 -6.22 -16.15
C ASP A 4 -5.92 -5.87 -14.82
N VAL A 5 -5.93 -6.79 -13.86
CA VAL A 5 -4.99 -6.74 -12.70
C VAL A 5 -3.59 -7.23 -13.13
N ALA A 6 -3.49 -7.83 -14.32
CA ALA A 6 -2.26 -8.38 -14.86
C ALA A 6 -1.25 -7.30 -15.30
N GLN A 7 -1.71 -6.12 -15.71
CA GLN A 7 -0.83 -5.00 -16.11
C GLN A 7 -0.28 -4.18 -14.94
N TRP A 8 -0.91 -4.22 -13.76
CA TRP A 8 -0.39 -3.48 -12.61
C TRP A 8 0.87 -4.15 -12.01
N VAL A 9 1.04 -5.45 -12.23
CA VAL A 9 2.23 -6.22 -11.81
C VAL A 9 3.47 -5.92 -12.69
N GLU A 10 3.28 -5.39 -13.90
CA GLU A 10 4.39 -5.17 -14.84
C GLU A 10 5.08 -3.80 -14.65
N THR A 11 4.39 -2.79 -14.11
CA THR A 11 4.98 -1.46 -13.92
C THR A 11 5.80 -1.34 -12.63
N VAL A 12 5.43 -2.07 -11.57
CA VAL A 12 6.17 -2.11 -10.29
C VAL A 12 7.49 -2.88 -10.43
N THR A 13 7.57 -3.83 -11.37
CA THR A 13 8.79 -4.61 -11.62
C THR A 13 9.79 -3.89 -12.55
N ALA A 14 9.33 -2.95 -13.38
CA ALA A 14 10.16 -2.28 -14.39
C ALA A 14 11.06 -1.13 -13.86
N THR A 15 10.77 -0.54 -12.71
CA THR A 15 11.54 0.62 -12.19
C THR A 15 12.79 0.25 -11.39
N ARG A 16 13.04 -1.03 -11.10
CA ARG A 16 14.20 -1.44 -10.28
C ARG A 16 15.38 -2.02 -11.07
N GLN A 17 15.26 -2.17 -12.38
CA GLN A 17 16.34 -2.64 -13.24
C GLN A 17 16.88 -1.52 -14.15
N LYS A 18 17.78 -0.69 -13.61
CA LYS A 18 18.89 -0.08 -14.38
C LYS A 18 19.85 0.68 -13.44
N THR A 19 20.83 -0.04 -12.90
CA THR A 19 22.26 0.35 -13.00
C THR A 19 23.12 -0.91 -12.82
N THR A 20 23.87 -1.25 -13.87
CA THR A 20 24.79 -2.39 -14.00
C THR A 20 26.10 -2.08 -13.28
N ARG A 21 26.49 -2.89 -12.28
CA ARG A 21 27.34 -4.10 -12.36
C ARG A 21 28.84 -3.82 -12.60
N LYS A 22 29.60 -3.69 -11.49
CA LYS A 22 31.05 -3.95 -11.44
C LYS A 22 31.30 -5.45 -11.26
N LYS A 23 32.35 -5.93 -11.92
CA LYS A 23 32.80 -7.32 -12.12
C LYS A 23 33.32 -7.96 -10.82
N GLY A 24 32.94 -9.21 -10.53
CA GLY A 24 33.64 -10.06 -9.55
C GLY A 24 32.77 -11.09 -8.82
N SER A 25 33.14 -12.36 -8.96
CA SER A 25 32.78 -13.50 -8.09
C SER A 25 31.33 -14.02 -8.18
N ALA A 26 31.17 -15.23 -8.71
CA ALA A 26 29.91 -15.96 -8.70
C ALA A 26 29.37 -16.13 -7.26
N PRO A 27 28.19 -15.59 -6.92
CA PRO A 27 27.58 -15.85 -5.63
C PRO A 27 26.81 -17.18 -5.73
N ARG A 28 27.17 -18.13 -4.85
CA ARG A 28 26.25 -19.23 -4.47
C ARG A 28 24.87 -18.63 -4.23
N GLU A 29 23.87 -19.10 -4.97
CA GLU A 29 22.47 -18.81 -4.70
C GLU A 29 22.16 -19.29 -3.28
N LYS A 30 22.25 -18.37 -2.33
CA LYS A 30 21.71 -18.58 -0.99
C LYS A 30 20.21 -18.67 -1.21
N LYS A 31 19.65 -19.88 -1.14
CA LYS A 31 18.21 -20.11 -1.04
C LYS A 31 17.65 -19.06 -0.08
N LYS A 32 16.82 -18.15 -0.59
CA LYS A 32 16.20 -17.10 0.22
C LYS A 32 15.55 -17.80 1.41
N LYS A 33 15.89 -17.36 2.62
CA LYS A 33 15.29 -17.91 3.84
C LYS A 33 13.77 -17.76 3.68
N GLN A 34 13.05 -18.87 3.70
CA GLN A 34 11.60 -18.86 3.81
C GLN A 34 11.22 -18.22 5.15
N GLY A 35 10.25 -17.29 5.10
CA GLY A 35 9.78 -16.55 6.26
C GLY A 35 10.13 -15.06 6.24
N LEU A 36 9.29 -14.28 6.94
CA LEU A 36 9.44 -12.85 7.14
C LEU A 36 10.79 -12.50 7.79
N SER A 37 11.45 -11.47 7.28
CA SER A 37 12.58 -10.83 7.96
C SER A 37 12.13 -10.13 9.24
N TYR A 38 13.07 -9.77 10.12
CA TYR A 38 12.76 -9.07 11.37
C TYR A 38 11.95 -7.77 11.15
N LEU A 39 12.29 -7.00 10.12
CA LEU A 39 11.58 -5.77 9.78
C LEU A 39 10.16 -6.06 9.27
N GLU A 40 10.01 -7.07 8.42
CA GLU A 40 8.70 -7.48 7.90
C GLU A 40 7.80 -8.07 9.00
N LYS A 41 8.36 -8.74 10.02
CA LYS A 41 7.59 -9.18 11.20
C LYS A 41 7.05 -8.01 12.00
N ARG A 42 7.89 -7.01 12.27
CA ARG A 42 7.47 -5.79 12.97
C ARG A 42 6.43 -5.01 12.17
N GLU A 43 6.59 -4.95 10.85
CA GLU A 43 5.61 -4.36 9.96
C GLU A 43 4.28 -5.10 10.01
N TYR A 44 4.31 -6.43 9.92
CA TYR A 44 3.13 -7.29 10.03
C TYR A 44 2.41 -7.13 11.38
N GLU A 45 3.14 -7.03 12.49
CA GLU A 45 2.57 -6.78 13.82
C GLU A 45 1.85 -5.43 13.92
N GLY A 46 2.29 -4.42 13.14
CA GLY A 46 1.70 -3.07 13.15
C GLY A 46 0.74 -2.79 11.99
N ILE A 47 0.54 -3.72 11.05
CA ILE A 47 -0.25 -3.46 9.84
C ILE A 47 -1.75 -3.41 10.15
N GLU A 48 -2.23 -4.21 11.10
CA GLU A 48 -3.63 -4.19 11.55
C GLU A 48 -4.00 -2.84 12.16
N GLU A 49 -3.14 -2.29 13.02
CA GLU A 49 -3.35 -0.95 13.61
C GLU A 49 -3.35 0.14 12.54
N GLN A 50 -2.45 0.05 11.55
CA GLN A 50 -2.41 0.98 10.43
C GLN A 50 -3.66 0.91 9.55
N ILE A 51 -4.19 -0.29 9.31
CA ILE A 51 -5.47 -0.50 8.60
C ILE A 51 -6.60 0.16 9.37
N SER A 52 -6.75 -0.13 10.67
CA SER A 52 -7.78 0.49 11.51
C SER A 52 -7.66 2.01 11.58
N ALA A 53 -6.44 2.56 11.55
CA ALA A 53 -6.23 4.00 11.49
C ALA A 53 -6.68 4.59 10.15
N ALA A 54 -6.32 3.95 9.03
CA ALA A 54 -6.74 4.37 7.69
C ALA A 54 -8.26 4.27 7.51
N GLU A 55 -8.91 3.23 8.06
CA GLU A 55 -10.37 3.09 8.07
C GLU A 55 -11.05 4.24 8.82
N ARG A 56 -10.50 4.68 9.96
CA ARG A 56 -11.03 5.84 10.71
C ARG A 56 -10.85 7.15 9.95
N GLU A 57 -9.70 7.33 9.29
CA GLU A 57 -9.47 8.49 8.41
C GLU A 57 -10.47 8.51 7.25
N LEU A 58 -10.75 7.34 6.68
CA LEU A 58 -11.74 7.17 5.62
C LEU A 58 -13.15 7.49 6.09
N GLU A 59 -13.56 6.99 7.25
CA GLU A 59 -14.87 7.28 7.85
C GLU A 59 -15.02 8.78 8.17
N THR A 60 -13.97 9.40 8.74
CA THR A 60 -13.98 10.82 9.10
C THR A 60 -14.11 11.72 7.87
N SER A 61 -13.36 11.43 6.82
CA SER A 61 -13.42 12.17 5.55
C SER A 61 -14.75 11.95 4.83
N ALA A 62 -15.30 10.73 4.86
CA ALA A 62 -16.63 10.44 4.36
C ALA A 62 -17.72 11.25 5.09
N ALA A 63 -17.70 11.27 6.42
CA ALA A 63 -18.63 12.07 7.22
C ALA A 63 -18.49 13.57 6.93
N SER A 64 -17.27 14.05 6.67
CA SER A 64 -17.02 15.44 6.27
C SER A 64 -17.62 15.76 4.90
N LEU A 65 -17.60 14.82 3.96
CA LEU A 65 -18.26 14.97 2.65
C LEU A 65 -19.79 14.97 2.73
N GLU A 66 -20.37 14.47 3.82
CA GLU A 66 -21.80 14.51 4.07
C GLU A 66 -22.26 15.76 4.85
N ASP A 67 -21.31 16.52 5.43
CA ASP A 67 -21.62 17.73 6.18
C ASP A 67 -22.03 18.89 5.24
N PRO A 68 -23.27 19.43 5.36
CA PRO A 68 -23.71 20.57 4.56
C PRO A 68 -22.79 21.80 4.67
N ALA A 69 -22.12 22.01 5.80
CA ALA A 69 -21.18 23.12 6.00
C ALA A 69 -19.88 22.95 5.18
N VAL A 70 -19.53 21.71 4.83
CA VAL A 70 -18.40 21.38 3.96
C VAL A 70 -18.83 21.38 2.50
N VAL A 71 -19.96 20.76 2.17
CA VAL A 71 -20.47 20.66 0.79
C VAL A 71 -20.85 22.02 0.20
N SER A 72 -21.26 22.97 1.05
CA SER A 72 -21.57 24.34 0.61
C SER A 72 -20.35 25.19 0.27
N ASP A 73 -19.14 24.74 0.62
CA ASP A 73 -17.87 25.42 0.35
C ASP A 73 -17.03 24.57 -0.59
N ALA A 74 -16.86 25.03 -1.83
CA ALA A 74 -16.18 24.27 -2.88
C ALA A 74 -14.73 23.91 -2.52
N HIS A 75 -14.03 24.74 -1.74
CA HIS A 75 -12.66 24.44 -1.33
C HIS A 75 -12.64 23.31 -0.29
N LYS A 76 -13.49 23.42 0.73
CA LYS A 76 -13.59 22.40 1.79
C LYS A 76 -14.09 21.07 1.24
N ALA A 77 -15.06 21.09 0.33
CA ALA A 77 -15.55 19.89 -0.33
C ALA A 77 -14.43 19.19 -1.13
N HIS A 78 -13.58 19.96 -1.82
CA HIS A 78 -12.43 19.41 -2.53
C HIS A 78 -11.39 18.83 -1.57
N GLU A 79 -11.03 19.54 -0.50
CA GLU A 79 -10.09 19.04 0.52
C GLU A 79 -10.59 17.75 1.17
N ALA A 80 -11.87 17.68 1.53
CA ALA A 80 -12.48 16.48 2.09
C ALA A 80 -12.48 15.32 1.09
N PHE A 81 -12.67 15.60 -0.21
CA PHE A 81 -12.62 14.61 -1.27
C PHE A 81 -11.20 14.07 -1.49
N GLU A 82 -10.19 14.93 -1.52
CA GLU A 82 -8.79 14.50 -1.62
C GLU A 82 -8.41 13.64 -0.40
N ALA A 83 -8.75 14.08 0.82
CA ALA A 83 -8.51 13.31 2.04
C ALA A 83 -9.20 11.93 2.02
N HIS A 84 -10.41 11.85 1.49
CA HIS A 84 -11.12 10.59 1.29
C HIS A 84 -10.37 9.66 0.34
N ASN A 85 -9.98 10.16 -0.84
CA ASN A 85 -9.23 9.36 -1.82
C ASN A 85 -7.87 8.90 -1.29
N GLU A 86 -7.15 9.77 -0.58
CA GLU A 86 -5.88 9.42 0.06
C GLU A 86 -6.05 8.32 1.10
N ALA A 87 -7.09 8.40 1.94
CA ALA A 87 -7.39 7.37 2.93
C ALA A 87 -7.76 6.02 2.27
N GLN A 88 -8.55 6.05 1.19
CA GLN A 88 -8.87 4.83 0.41
C GLN A 88 -7.61 4.20 -0.18
N LEU A 89 -6.77 4.99 -0.86
CA LEU A 89 -5.55 4.51 -1.48
C LEU A 89 -4.59 3.92 -0.44
N LYS A 90 -4.48 4.56 0.73
CA LYS A 90 -3.66 4.07 1.84
C LYS A 90 -4.18 2.73 2.37
N LEU A 91 -5.50 2.58 2.52
CA LEU A 91 -6.12 1.33 2.95
C LEU A 91 -5.84 0.20 1.95
N ASP A 92 -6.00 0.47 0.65
CA ASP A 92 -5.71 -0.50 -0.41
C ASP A 92 -4.24 -0.95 -0.39
N GLN A 93 -3.31 -0.01 -0.27
CA GLN A 93 -1.87 -0.30 -0.17
C GLN A 93 -1.53 -1.12 1.07
N LEU A 94 -2.16 -0.84 2.21
CA LEU A 94 -1.95 -1.61 3.44
C LEU A 94 -2.48 -3.04 3.30
N PHE A 95 -3.63 -3.24 2.63
CA PHE A 95 -4.14 -4.58 2.37
C PHE A 95 -3.25 -5.36 1.40
N GLU A 96 -2.81 -4.75 0.30
CA GLU A 96 -1.86 -5.37 -0.63
C GLU A 96 -0.59 -5.81 0.11
N ARG A 97 -0.04 -4.91 0.93
CA ARG A 97 1.15 -5.21 1.72
C ARG A 97 0.92 -6.32 2.73
N TRP A 98 -0.24 -6.37 3.37
CA TRP A 98 -0.60 -7.45 4.29
C TRP A 98 -0.66 -8.80 3.58
N VAL A 99 -1.26 -8.85 2.38
CA VAL A 99 -1.29 -10.06 1.56
C VAL A 99 0.13 -10.54 1.22
N GLU A 100 1.02 -9.64 0.77
CA GLU A 100 2.42 -10.02 0.51
C GLU A 100 3.13 -10.60 1.75
N LEU A 101 2.85 -10.05 2.94
CA LEU A 101 3.43 -10.52 4.19
C LEU A 101 2.85 -11.88 4.59
N GLU A 102 1.56 -12.10 4.42
CA GLU A 102 0.92 -13.41 4.63
C GLU A 102 1.51 -14.48 3.70
N GLU A 103 1.68 -14.17 2.41
CA GLU A 103 2.28 -15.09 1.42
C GLU A 103 3.73 -15.47 1.75
N LYS A 104 4.49 -14.57 2.39
CA LYS A 104 5.87 -14.85 2.82
C LYS A 104 5.96 -15.61 4.14
N LYS A 105 4.89 -15.54 4.95
CA LYS A 105 4.79 -16.19 6.26
C LYS A 105 4.35 -17.64 6.13
N GLY A 106 3.44 -17.93 5.18
CA GLY A 106 3.04 -19.29 4.78
C GLY A 106 4.14 -20.03 4.02
#